data_AF-A0A3C1Y5W2-F1
#
_entry.id   AF-A0A3C1Y5W2-F1
#
_cell.length_a   1.000
_cell.length_b   1.000
_cell.length_c   1.000
_cell.angle_alpha   90.00
_cell.angle_beta   90.00
_cell.angle_gamma   90.00
#
_symmetry.space_group_name_H-M   'P 1'
#
loop_
_entity.id
_entity.type
_entity.pdbx_description
1 polymer ?
#
loop_
_entity_poly.entity_id
_entity_poly.type
_entity_poly.pdbx_seq_one_letter_code
_entity_poly.pdbx_strand_id
1 'polypeptide(L)' 'QFRLAVFSAAAQSRRRVRILHQLTQPADHPVNICHPEGEYLKGLVLYVE' A
#
# COMPACT_ATOMS: atom_id res chain seq x y z
N GLN A 1 -3.75 7.81 3.79
CA GLN A 1 -4.74 7.97 2.69
C GLN A 1 -4.81 6.75 1.78
N PHE A 2 -3.71 6.25 1.24
CA PHE A 2 -3.70 5.08 0.32
C PHE A 2 -4.50 3.85 0.80
N ARG A 3 -4.24 3.33 2.01
CA ARG A 3 -4.96 2.16 2.54
C ARG A 3 -6.46 2.40 2.71
N LEU A 4 -6.86 3.61 3.07
CA LEU A 4 -8.28 3.97 3.19
C LEU A 4 -8.96 3.97 1.83
N ALA A 5 -8.31 4.50 0.79
CA ALA A 5 -8.84 4.47 -0.56
C ALA A 5 -9.07 3.03 -1.06
N VAL A 6 -8.10 2.13 -0.82
CA VAL A 6 -8.22 0.70 -1.16
C VAL A 6 -9.35 0.04 -0.35
N PHE A 7 -9.47 0.35 0.94
CA PHE A 7 -10.55 -0.15 1.78
C PHE A 7 -11.93 0.32 1.28
N SER A 8 -12.07 1.61 0.99
CA SER A 8 -13.31 2.17 0.43
C SER A 8 -13.68 1.49 -0.89
N ALA A 9 -12.71 1.26 -1.77
CA ALA A 9 -12.93 0.55 -3.03
C ALA A 9 -13.39 -0.91 -2.81
N ALA A 10 -12.79 -1.64 -1.86
CA ALA A 10 -13.19 -3.01 -1.52
C ALA A 10 -14.62 -3.05 -0.96
N ALA A 11 -14.98 -2.10 -0.08
CA ALA A 11 -16.31 -1.99 0.48
C ALA A 11 -17.37 -1.65 -0.60
N GLN A 12 -17.08 -0.68 -1.46
CA GLN A 12 -17.96 -0.27 -2.56
C GLN A 12 -18.17 -1.39 -3.59
N SER A 13 -17.12 -2.15 -3.89
CA SER A 13 -17.18 -3.29 -4.82
C SER A 13 -17.79 -4.55 -4.21
N ARG A 14 -18.09 -4.55 -2.90
CA ARG A 14 -18.62 -5.70 -2.15
C ARG A 14 -17.75 -6.95 -2.29
N ARG A 15 -16.44 -6.77 -2.41
CA ARG A 15 -15.46 -7.85 -2.51
C ARG A 15 -14.80 -8.09 -1.17
N ARG A 16 -14.61 -9.36 -0.82
CA ARG A 16 -13.74 -9.72 0.30
C ARG A 16 -12.30 -9.72 -0.19
N VAL A 17 -11.46 -8.92 0.45
CA VAL A 17 -10.04 -8.77 0.09
C VAL A 17 -9.15 -9.06 1.28
N ARG A 18 -7.96 -9.61 1.02
CA ARG A 18 -6.92 -9.85 2.03
C ARG A 18 -5.58 -9.32 1.53
N ILE A 19 -4.80 -8.67 2.40
CA ILE A 19 -3.46 -8.19 2.05
C ILE A 19 -2.49 -9.38 2.11
N LEU A 20 -1.82 -9.65 0.99
CA LEU A 20 -0.75 -10.66 0.92
C LEU A 20 0.62 -10.01 1.19
N HIS A 21 0.89 -8.87 0.54
CA HIS A 21 2.14 -8.14 0.70
C HIS A 21 1.90 -6.63 0.74
N GLN A 22 2.73 -5.93 1.52
CA GLN A 22 2.83 -4.47 1.49
C GLN A 22 4.15 -4.14 0.81
N LEU A 23 4.09 -3.34 -0.25
CA LEU A 23 5.24 -2.96 -1.04
C LEU A 23 5.64 -1.54 -0.71
N THR A 24 6.95 -1.34 -0.61
CA THR A 24 7.61 -0.04 -0.53
C THR A 24 8.63 0.06 -1.65
N GLN A 25 9.22 1.23 -1.80
CA GLN A 25 10.38 1.43 -2.67
C GLN A 25 11.49 0.39 -2.41
N PRO A 26 12.18 -0.06 -3.47
CA PRO A 26 13.29 -1.01 -3.36
C PRO A 26 14.54 -0.40 -2.71
N ALA A 27 15.52 -1.24 -2.38
CA ALA A 27 16.70 -0.86 -1.60
C ALA A 27 17.64 0.14 -2.31
N ASP A 28 17.56 0.26 -3.64
CA ASP A 28 18.24 1.28 -4.44
C ASP A 28 17.61 2.69 -4.28
N HIS A 29 16.47 2.79 -3.60
CA HIS A 29 15.77 4.03 -3.26
C HIS A 29 15.53 4.13 -1.74
N PRO A 30 16.57 4.12 -0.89
CA PRO A 30 16.41 4.09 0.55
C PRO A 30 15.73 5.36 1.08
N VAL A 31 14.98 5.21 2.17
CA VAL A 31 14.42 6.36 2.90
C VAL A 31 15.47 6.85 3.89
N ASN A 32 15.81 8.14 3.80
CA ASN A 32 16.70 8.76 4.77
C ASN A 32 15.93 9.01 6.09
N ILE A 33 16.51 8.62 7.22
CA ILE A 33 15.91 8.83 8.54
C ILE A 33 15.66 10.31 8.86
N CYS A 34 16.46 11.22 8.29
CA CYS A 34 16.28 12.67 8.44
C CYS A 34 15.24 13.27 7.48
N HIS A 35 14.80 12.51 6.47
CA HIS A 35 13.82 12.94 5.46
C HIS A 35 12.79 11.81 5.22
N PRO A 36 11.95 11.50 6.22
CA PRO A 36 10.95 10.44 6.12
C PRO A 36 9.92 10.66 5.01
N GLU A 37 9.74 11.90 4.55
CA GLU A 37 8.92 12.25 3.38
C GLU A 37 9.39 11.57 2.09
N GLY A 38 10.65 11.09 2.05
CA GLY A 38 11.18 10.27 0.96
C GLY A 38 10.51 8.90 0.82
N GLU A 39 9.68 8.47 1.78
CA GLU A 39 8.89 7.25 1.67
C GLU A 39 7.63 7.46 0.81
N TYR A 40 7.81 7.64 -0.51
CA TYR A 40 6.73 8.04 -1.42
C TYR A 40 5.97 6.86 -2.05
N LEU A 41 6.63 5.72 -2.29
CA LEU A 41 5.99 4.58 -2.96
C LEU A 41 5.16 3.77 -1.97
N LYS A 42 3.88 3.56 -2.30
CA LYS A 42 2.97 2.68 -1.56
C LYS A 42 2.38 1.63 -2.50
N GLY A 43 2.43 0.36 -2.12
CA GLY A 43 1.79 -0.71 -2.87
C GLY A 43 1.18 -1.78 -1.98
N LEU A 44 0.16 -2.46 -2.49
CA LEU A 44 -0.45 -3.63 -1.85
C LEU A 44 -0.63 -4.72 -2.89
N VAL A 45 -0.26 -5.95 -2.52
CA VAL A 45 -0.69 -7.16 -3.23
C VAL A 45 -1.90 -7.70 -2.49
N LEU A 46 -3.02 -7.83 -3.20
CA LEU A 46 -4.30 -8.23 -2.62
C LEU A 46 -4.77 -9.55 -3.22
N TYR A 47 -5.26 -10.43 -2.35
CA TYR A 47 -6.11 -11.54 -2.75
C TYR A 47 -7.57 -11.08 -2.74
N VAL A 48 -8.35 -11.48 -3.75
CA VAL A 48 -9.76 -11.13 -3.90
C VAL A 48 -10.58 -12.42 -4.05
N GLU A 49 -11.65 -12.56 -3.27
CA GLU A 49 -12.67 -13.61 -3.43
C GLU A 49 -13.76 -13.19 -4.41
#